data_AF-A0A9D7QCU9-F1
#
_entry.id   AF-A0A9D7QCU9-F1
#
_cell.length_a   1.000
_cell.length_b   1.000
_cell.length_c   1.000
_cell.angle_alpha   90.00
_cell.angle_beta   90.00
_cell.angle_gamma   90.00
#
_symmetry.space_group_name_H-M   'P 1'
#
loop_
_entity.id
_entity.type
_entity.pdbx_description
1 polymer ?
#
loop_
_entity_poly.entity_id
_entity_poly.type
_entity_poly.pdbx_seq_one_letter_code
_entity_poly.pdbx_strand_id
1 'polypeptide(L)'
;MPIKPAALELPDLEPAKWIWYPCERCLPCTFVLFRRTVTLTAPPRRATGWIAADSRYRLEVNGRRIQWGPAPSDPRWPEADPLDLTAHLRAGENVLAVTVLYYGHGDGTWPLGKPGFLCRLELEDAAGAVQVVSTGPSWLAHLCRAWTPGHYKRWYIRALQEEFDANLYPYGWSEPSFVPGPDWLPAMDLVGSPNQPALNTRFTEYTWDLARAVRPTPGCGRGASR
;
A
#
# COMPACT_ATOMS: atom_id res chain seq x y z
N MET A 1 22.07 -34.40 15.94
CA MET A 1 21.88 -33.19 16.77
C MET A 1 20.65 -32.48 16.25
N PRO A 2 19.66 -32.12 17.09
CA PRO A 2 18.51 -31.35 16.61
C PRO A 2 19.00 -29.94 16.25
N ILE A 3 18.89 -29.58 14.97
CA ILE A 3 19.11 -28.21 14.51
C ILE A 3 17.99 -27.37 15.13
N LYS A 4 18.32 -26.57 16.14
CA LYS A 4 17.40 -25.58 16.67
C LYS A 4 17.13 -24.60 15.53
N PRO A 5 15.89 -24.48 15.01
CA PRO A 5 15.63 -23.44 14.02
C PRO A 5 15.99 -22.10 14.67
N ALA A 6 16.77 -21.28 13.96
CA ALA A 6 16.95 -19.90 14.37
C ALA A 6 15.56 -19.31 14.61
N ALA A 7 15.38 -18.62 15.73
CA ALA A 7 14.11 -17.93 15.97
C ALA A 7 13.85 -17.04 14.76
N LEU A 8 12.78 -17.32 14.01
CA LEU A 8 12.35 -16.46 12.91
C LEU A 8 11.84 -15.18 13.55
N GLU A 9 12.74 -14.22 13.75
CA GLU A 9 12.35 -12.86 14.07
C GLU A 9 11.66 -12.27 12.84
N LEU A 10 10.42 -11.82 13.03
CA LEU A 10 9.66 -11.15 11.99
C LEU A 10 10.36 -9.82 11.64
N PRO A 11 10.32 -9.40 10.37
CA PRO A 11 10.91 -8.13 9.96
C PRO A 11 10.21 -6.95 10.67
N ASP A 12 10.99 -5.99 11.15
CA ASP A 12 10.48 -4.70 11.62
C ASP A 12 10.27 -3.77 10.41
N LEU A 13 9.03 -3.32 10.24
CA LEU A 13 8.59 -2.49 9.13
C LEU A 13 8.62 -0.99 9.45
N GLU A 14 8.94 -0.59 10.69
CA GLU A 14 9.18 0.82 11.02
C GLU A 14 10.31 1.41 10.16
N PRO A 15 10.27 2.68 9.70
CA PRO A 15 9.24 3.69 9.94
C PRO A 15 8.22 3.75 8.80
N ALA A 16 7.94 2.64 8.10
CA ALA A 16 6.92 2.63 7.06
C ALA A 16 5.55 2.92 7.66
N LYS A 17 4.66 3.47 6.83
CA LYS A 17 3.27 3.71 7.21
C LYS A 17 2.36 3.03 6.23
N TRP A 18 1.25 2.49 6.72
CA TRP A 18 0.13 2.19 5.83
C TRP A 18 -0.36 3.49 5.20
N ILE A 19 -0.44 3.53 3.88
CA ILE A 19 -0.93 4.70 3.13
C ILE A 19 -2.09 4.31 2.22
N TRP A 20 -2.93 5.29 1.88
CA TRP A 20 -3.99 5.14 0.89
C TRP A 20 -4.23 6.40 0.06
N TYR A 21 -5.16 6.33 -0.89
CA TYR A 21 -5.72 7.50 -1.54
C TYR A 21 -6.50 8.36 -0.53
N PRO A 22 -6.41 9.71 -0.57
CA PRO A 22 -7.14 10.59 0.34
C PRO A 22 -8.64 10.52 0.07
N CYS A 23 -9.33 9.67 0.84
CA CYS A 23 -10.78 9.51 0.83
C CYS A 23 -11.29 9.21 2.24
N GLU A 24 -12.52 9.65 2.54
CA GLU A 24 -13.19 9.29 3.81
C GLU A 24 -13.76 7.87 3.78
N ARG A 25 -14.14 7.41 2.58
CA ARG A 25 -14.69 6.07 2.33
C ARG A 25 -14.05 5.50 1.08
N CYS A 26 -13.58 4.26 1.17
CA CYS A 26 -13.10 3.50 0.02
C CYS A 26 -14.20 2.56 -0.47
N LEU A 27 -14.55 2.63 -1.75
CA LEU A 27 -15.51 1.69 -2.32
C LEU A 27 -14.84 0.33 -2.60
N PRO A 28 -15.61 -0.77 -2.65
CA PRO A 28 -15.07 -2.06 -3.08
C PRO A 28 -14.50 -2.01 -4.51
N CYS A 29 -13.66 -2.99 -4.86
CA CYS A 29 -13.03 -3.13 -6.17
C CYS A 29 -12.34 -1.83 -6.66
N THR A 30 -11.67 -1.11 -5.76
CA THR A 30 -10.99 0.16 -6.08
C THR A 30 -9.54 -0.09 -6.45
N PHE A 31 -9.11 0.51 -7.57
CA PHE A 31 -7.71 0.54 -7.98
C PHE A 31 -7.07 1.90 -7.68
N VAL A 32 -5.94 1.89 -6.98
CA VAL A 32 -5.12 3.08 -6.70
C VAL A 32 -3.72 2.87 -7.26
N LEU A 33 -3.20 3.87 -7.96
CA LEU A 33 -1.83 3.89 -8.44
C LEU A 33 -0.99 4.71 -7.45
N PHE A 34 0.04 4.09 -6.89
CA PHE A 34 1.02 4.75 -6.03
C PHE A 34 2.33 4.94 -6.78
N ARG A 35 2.87 6.15 -6.74
CA ARG A 35 4.11 6.50 -7.44
C ARG A 35 5.09 7.20 -6.50
N ARG A 36 6.34 6.75 -6.50
CA ARG A 36 7.45 7.38 -5.78
C ARG A 36 8.67 7.50 -6.67
N THR A 37 9.18 8.72 -6.80
CA THR A 37 10.46 8.99 -7.44
C THR A 37 11.60 8.90 -6.41
N VAL A 38 12.68 8.22 -6.77
CA VAL A 38 13.91 8.08 -5.98
C VAL A 38 15.10 8.43 -6.87
N THR A 39 15.96 9.32 -6.41
CA THR A 39 17.16 9.73 -7.15
C THR A 39 18.39 9.12 -6.50
N LEU A 40 19.20 8.41 -7.28
CA LEU A 40 20.42 7.74 -6.81
C LEU A 40 21.64 8.32 -7.52
N THR A 41 22.73 8.55 -6.78
CA THR A 41 24.00 9.02 -7.37
C THR A 41 24.71 7.93 -8.17
N ALA A 42 24.55 6.67 -7.77
CA ALA A 42 25.07 5.49 -8.42
C ALA A 42 24.07 4.32 -8.28
N PRO A 43 24.19 3.23 -9.06
CA PRO A 43 23.40 2.02 -8.82
C PRO A 43 23.66 1.48 -7.40
N PRO A 44 22.63 1.00 -6.69
CA PRO A 44 22.80 0.50 -5.33
C PRO A 44 23.57 -0.82 -5.33
N ARG A 45 24.34 -1.07 -4.27
CA ARG A 45 24.97 -2.36 -3.98
C ARG A 45 23.92 -3.40 -3.60
N ARG A 46 22.90 -2.99 -2.85
CA ARG A 46 21.76 -3.80 -2.44
C ARG A 46 20.51 -2.93 -2.35
N ALA A 47 19.37 -3.42 -2.83
CA ALA A 47 18.09 -2.75 -2.68
C ALA A 47 17.03 -3.77 -2.27
N THR A 48 16.86 -3.99 -0.96
CA THR A 48 16.04 -5.07 -0.41
C THR A 48 15.02 -4.55 0.58
N GLY A 49 13.90 -5.22 0.74
CA GLY A 49 12.87 -4.77 1.66
C GLY A 49 11.63 -5.64 1.68
N TRP A 50 10.50 -5.01 1.97
CA TRP A 50 9.21 -5.65 2.20
C TRP A 50 8.09 -4.82 1.59
N ILE A 51 7.10 -5.50 1.00
CA ILE A 51 5.92 -4.88 0.39
C ILE A 51 4.66 -5.63 0.81
N ALA A 52 3.61 -4.88 1.14
CA ALA A 52 2.31 -5.43 1.48
C ALA A 52 1.20 -4.50 0.97
N ALA A 53 0.04 -5.09 0.67
CA ALA A 53 -1.15 -4.33 0.33
C ALA A 53 -2.41 -5.09 0.71
N ASP A 54 -3.48 -4.35 1.02
CA ASP A 54 -4.82 -4.89 1.08
C ASP A 54 -5.61 -4.35 -0.13
N SER A 55 -5.92 -5.17 -1.14
CA SER A 55 -5.93 -6.63 -1.14
C SER A 55 -4.89 -7.27 -2.07
N ARG A 56 -4.54 -6.61 -3.17
CA ARG A 56 -3.52 -7.08 -4.12
C ARG A 56 -2.69 -5.90 -4.60
N TYR A 57 -1.41 -6.12 -4.89
CA TYR A 57 -0.54 -5.16 -5.54
C TYR A 57 0.13 -5.75 -6.79
N ARG A 58 0.52 -4.85 -7.69
CA ARG A 58 1.45 -5.09 -8.78
C ARG A 58 2.53 -4.00 -8.74
N LEU A 59 3.77 -4.41 -8.56
CA LEU A 59 4.94 -3.53 -8.51
C LEU A 59 5.63 -3.45 -9.87
N GLU A 60 5.89 -2.23 -10.30
CA GLU A 60 6.66 -1.87 -11.47
C GLU A 60 7.79 -0.92 -11.05
N VAL A 61 8.96 -1.08 -11.66
CA VAL A 61 10.11 -0.18 -11.49
C VAL A 61 10.56 0.28 -12.86
N ASN A 62 10.59 1.60 -13.06
CA ASN A 62 10.97 2.21 -14.35
C ASN A 62 10.19 1.62 -15.55
N GLY A 63 8.87 1.44 -15.40
CA GLY A 63 7.99 0.85 -16.41
C GLY A 63 8.06 -0.68 -16.55
N ARG A 64 8.93 -1.38 -15.81
CA ARG A 64 9.08 -2.83 -15.89
C ARG A 64 8.38 -3.51 -14.72
N ARG A 65 7.48 -4.45 -14.99
CA ARG A 65 6.82 -5.27 -13.96
C ARG A 65 7.84 -6.15 -13.24
N ILE A 66 7.87 -6.07 -11.91
CA ILE A 66 8.82 -6.80 -11.06
C ILE A 66 8.11 -7.90 -10.29
N GLN A 67 7.06 -7.56 -9.55
CA GLN A 67 6.43 -8.46 -8.58
C GLN A 67 4.93 -8.19 -8.48
N TRP A 68 4.17 -9.17 -7.99
CA TRP A 68 2.77 -9.02 -7.63
C TRP A 68 2.48 -9.86 -6.39
N GLY A 69 1.45 -9.46 -5.64
CA GLY A 69 1.11 -10.11 -4.37
C GLY A 69 -0.02 -9.36 -3.67
N PRO A 70 -0.07 -9.40 -2.34
CA PRO A 70 0.58 -10.43 -1.53
C PRO A 70 0.02 -11.82 -1.83
N ALA A 71 0.79 -12.85 -1.50
CA ALA A 71 0.28 -14.22 -1.53
C ALA A 71 -0.91 -14.37 -0.55
N PRO A 72 -1.90 -15.23 -0.85
CA PRO A 72 -2.92 -15.57 0.13
C PRO A 72 -2.27 -16.11 1.41
N SER A 73 -2.59 -15.50 2.54
CA SER A 73 -2.06 -15.86 3.85
C SER A 73 -3.21 -16.11 4.83
N ASP A 74 -2.87 -16.61 6.02
CA ASP A 74 -3.84 -16.63 7.11
C ASP A 74 -4.25 -15.19 7.45
N PRO A 75 -5.56 -14.86 7.48
CA PRO A 75 -6.06 -13.53 7.85
C PRO A 75 -5.57 -13.02 9.22
N ARG A 76 -5.21 -13.95 10.12
CA ARG A 76 -4.70 -13.63 11.47
C ARG A 76 -3.22 -13.22 11.43
N TRP A 77 -2.51 -13.60 10.37
CA TRP A 77 -1.07 -13.40 10.18
C TRP A 77 -0.79 -12.99 8.73
N PRO A 78 -1.23 -11.80 8.29
CA PRO A 78 -0.91 -11.32 6.96
C PRO A 78 0.59 -11.08 6.84
N GLU A 79 1.14 -11.53 5.71
CA GLU A 79 2.57 -11.48 5.44
C GLU A 79 2.89 -10.32 4.49
N ALA A 80 4.02 -9.66 4.73
CA ALA A 80 4.64 -8.79 3.73
C ALA A 80 5.54 -9.65 2.86
N ASP A 81 5.49 -9.45 1.55
CA ASP A 81 6.37 -10.17 0.64
C ASP A 81 7.78 -9.57 0.70
N PRO A 82 8.84 -10.40 0.69
CA PRO A 82 10.19 -9.90 0.51
C PRO A 82 10.33 -9.28 -0.88
N LEU A 83 11.15 -8.24 -0.96
CA LEU A 83 11.37 -7.45 -2.16
C LEU A 83 12.87 -7.31 -2.41
N ASP A 84 13.31 -7.59 -3.65
CA ASP A 84 14.66 -7.30 -4.13
C ASP A 84 14.59 -6.51 -5.44
N LEU A 85 15.07 -5.27 -5.40
CA LEU A 85 15.12 -4.33 -6.52
C LEU A 85 16.54 -4.05 -6.98
N THR A 86 17.54 -4.78 -6.49
CA THR A 86 18.97 -4.48 -6.70
C THR A 86 19.32 -4.39 -8.19
N ALA A 87 18.81 -5.32 -8.99
CA ALA A 87 19.05 -5.37 -10.44
C ALA A 87 18.16 -4.42 -11.27
N HIS A 88 17.24 -3.70 -10.64
CA HIS A 88 16.19 -2.91 -11.31
C HIS A 88 16.38 -1.40 -11.15
N LEU A 89 17.23 -0.97 -10.22
CA LEU A 89 17.56 0.43 -9.96
C LEU A 89 18.85 0.84 -10.68
N ARG A 90 18.88 2.10 -11.13
CA ARG A 90 20.01 2.69 -11.87
C ARG A 90 20.45 4.02 -11.26
N ALA A 91 21.60 4.53 -11.68
CA ALA A 91 21.98 5.91 -11.38
C ALA A 91 20.97 6.91 -11.99
N GLY A 92 20.76 8.02 -11.32
CA GLY A 92 19.77 9.04 -11.67
C GLY A 92 18.38 8.72 -11.13
N GLU A 93 17.37 9.14 -11.88
CA GLU A 93 15.97 9.01 -11.46
C GLU A 93 15.43 7.59 -11.68
N ASN A 94 14.80 7.07 -10.63
CA ASN A 94 14.05 5.83 -10.64
C ASN A 94 12.63 6.06 -10.15
N VAL A 95 11.67 5.35 -10.74
CA VAL A 95 10.28 5.38 -10.33
C VAL A 95 9.87 4.02 -9.78
N LEU A 96 9.40 4.02 -8.54
CA LEU A 96 8.68 2.91 -7.93
C LEU A 96 7.18 3.16 -8.16
N ALA A 97 6.52 2.23 -8.84
CA ALA A 97 5.14 2.35 -9.26
C ALA A 97 4.37 1.12 -8.79
N VAL A 98 3.31 1.30 -7.99
CA VAL A 98 2.52 0.21 -7.43
C VAL A 98 1.06 0.40 -7.79
N THR A 99 0.48 -0.53 -8.53
CA THR A 99 -0.98 -0.61 -8.68
C THR A 99 -1.53 -1.44 -7.52
N VAL A 100 -2.44 -0.90 -6.73
CA VAL A 100 -3.08 -1.62 -5.62
C VAL A 100 -4.57 -1.75 -5.89
N LEU A 101 -5.05 -2.98 -5.82
CA LEU A 101 -6.46 -3.33 -5.87
C LEU A 101 -6.96 -3.64 -4.45
N TYR A 102 -7.87 -2.81 -3.96
CA TYR A 102 -8.65 -3.10 -2.76
C TYR A 102 -9.95 -3.78 -3.15
N TYR A 103 -10.15 -5.03 -2.73
CA TYR A 103 -11.39 -5.75 -3.04
C TYR A 103 -12.60 -5.17 -2.30
N GLY A 104 -12.45 -4.77 -1.03
CA GLY A 104 -13.56 -4.32 -0.18
C GLY A 104 -14.67 -5.35 0.06
N HIS A 105 -14.46 -6.58 -0.40
CA HIS A 105 -15.31 -7.74 -0.20
C HIS A 105 -14.40 -8.90 0.21
N GLY A 106 -14.88 -9.81 1.06
CA GLY A 106 -14.21 -11.09 1.25
C GLY A 106 -14.32 -11.94 -0.03
N ASP A 107 -13.24 -12.57 -0.45
CA ASP A 107 -13.16 -13.54 -1.54
C ASP A 107 -12.62 -14.89 -1.02
N GLY A 108 -12.54 -15.92 -1.87
CA GLY A 108 -12.08 -17.25 -1.42
C GLY A 108 -10.60 -17.33 -1.05
N THR A 109 -9.83 -16.27 -1.29
CA THR A 109 -8.39 -16.18 -1.06
C THR A 109 -7.99 -14.95 -0.25
N TRP A 110 -8.94 -14.13 0.17
CA TRP A 110 -8.69 -12.86 0.84
C TRP A 110 -9.87 -12.46 1.72
N PRO A 111 -9.64 -12.21 3.02
CA PRO A 111 -10.69 -11.77 3.92
C PRO A 111 -11.14 -10.33 3.59
N LEU A 112 -12.30 -9.94 4.10
CA LEU A 112 -12.69 -8.54 4.11
C LEU A 112 -11.75 -7.77 5.06
N GLY A 113 -11.16 -6.67 4.58
CA GLY A 113 -10.17 -5.89 5.31
C GLY A 113 -10.42 -4.39 5.28
N LYS A 114 -9.36 -3.62 5.48
CA LYS A 114 -9.32 -2.16 5.28
C LYS A 114 -8.29 -1.88 4.19
N PRO A 115 -8.51 -0.86 3.33
CA PRO A 115 -7.56 -0.55 2.28
C PRO A 115 -6.21 -0.16 2.89
N GLY A 116 -5.14 -0.48 2.18
CA GLY A 116 -3.81 -0.06 2.61
C GLY A 116 -2.72 -0.52 1.65
N PHE A 117 -1.68 0.29 1.55
CA PHE A 117 -0.43 -0.04 0.90
C PHE A 117 0.74 0.24 1.85
N LEU A 118 1.71 -0.66 1.91
CA LEU A 118 2.91 -0.53 2.71
C LEU A 118 4.12 -1.03 1.92
N CYS A 119 5.21 -0.27 1.96
CA CYS A 119 6.49 -0.67 1.40
C CYS A 119 7.61 -0.08 2.24
N ARG A 120 8.61 -0.89 2.57
CA ARG A 120 9.87 -0.48 3.20
C ARG A 120 11.00 -1.03 2.35
N LEU A 121 11.86 -0.17 1.82
CA LEU A 121 12.99 -0.54 0.99
C LEU A 121 14.26 0.05 1.57
N GLU A 122 15.28 -0.76 1.77
CA GLU A 122 16.61 -0.35 2.17
C GLU A 122 17.51 -0.33 0.93
N LEU A 123 18.10 0.82 0.66
CA LEU A 123 19.04 1.05 -0.43
C LEU A 123 20.43 1.21 0.17
N GLU A 124 21.31 0.28 -0.11
CA GLU A 124 22.70 0.33 0.30
C GLU A 124 23.58 0.76 -0.86
N ASP A 125 24.39 1.79 -0.67
CA ASP A 125 25.34 2.25 -1.68
C ASP A 125 26.65 1.42 -1.69
N ALA A 126 27.57 1.76 -2.60
CA ALA A 126 28.87 1.09 -2.69
C ALA A 126 29.79 1.35 -1.47
N ALA A 127 29.56 2.43 -0.71
CA ALA A 127 30.29 2.77 0.50
C ALA A 127 29.69 2.12 1.76
N GLY A 128 28.55 1.42 1.63
CA GLY A 128 27.82 0.78 2.72
C GLY A 128 26.85 1.70 3.46
N ALA A 129 26.61 2.92 2.98
CA ALA A 129 25.59 3.79 3.55
C ALA A 129 24.19 3.28 3.17
N VAL A 130 23.29 3.24 4.15
CA VAL A 130 21.91 2.76 3.97
C VAL A 130 20.93 3.92 3.98
N GLN A 131 20.15 4.05 2.91
CA GLN A 131 19.01 4.93 2.80
C GLN A 131 17.72 4.10 2.86
N VAL A 132 16.75 4.53 3.69
CA VAL A 132 15.43 3.90 3.76
C VAL A 132 14.44 4.68 2.88
N VAL A 133 13.79 4.00 1.95
CA VAL A 133 12.62 4.48 1.20
C VAL A 133 11.40 3.73 1.71
N SER A 134 10.54 4.41 2.45
CA SER A 134 9.33 3.82 3.02
C SER A 134 8.06 4.53 2.55
N THR A 135 6.92 3.87 2.72
CA THR A 135 5.59 4.47 2.51
C THR A 135 5.30 5.56 3.53
N GLY A 136 4.72 6.65 3.03
CA GLY A 136 4.38 7.86 3.76
C GLY A 136 3.94 8.97 2.81
N PRO A 137 3.88 10.25 3.25
CA PRO A 137 3.35 11.37 2.46
C PRO A 137 4.17 11.72 1.21
N SER A 138 5.36 11.14 1.06
CA SER A 138 6.26 11.33 -0.07
C SER A 138 5.86 10.55 -1.32
N TRP A 139 4.88 9.65 -1.19
CA TRP A 139 4.25 8.91 -2.27
C TRP A 139 3.08 9.71 -2.84
N LEU A 140 2.92 9.69 -4.15
CA LEU A 140 1.72 10.17 -4.82
C LEU A 140 0.74 9.01 -4.99
N ALA A 141 -0.54 9.30 -4.85
CA ALA A 141 -1.66 8.39 -5.03
C ALA A 141 -2.62 8.95 -6.09
N HIS A 142 -3.05 8.10 -7.00
CA HIS A 142 -4.01 8.42 -8.05
C HIS A 142 -5.12 7.37 -8.06
N LEU A 143 -6.38 7.81 -7.92
CA LEU A 143 -7.54 6.94 -8.04
C LEU A 143 -7.75 6.60 -9.53
N CYS A 144 -7.43 5.36 -9.92
CA CYS A 144 -7.49 4.96 -11.32
C CYS A 144 -8.94 4.71 -11.74
N ARG A 145 -9.52 5.64 -12.50
CA ARG A 145 -10.90 5.53 -13.00
C ARG A 145 -11.06 4.65 -14.23
N ALA A 146 -9.96 4.16 -14.82
CA ALA A 146 -10.01 3.15 -15.87
C ALA A 146 -10.72 1.87 -15.38
N TRP A 147 -10.63 1.56 -14.09
CA TRP A 147 -11.53 0.63 -13.42
C TRP A 147 -12.51 1.42 -12.57
N THR A 148 -13.80 1.31 -12.86
CA THR A 148 -14.82 2.03 -12.09
C THR A 148 -14.89 1.47 -10.66
N PRO A 149 -14.73 2.27 -9.59
CA PRO A 149 -14.86 1.75 -8.23
C PRO A 149 -16.30 1.33 -7.89
N GLY A 150 -16.45 0.40 -6.95
CA GLY A 150 -17.74 0.06 -6.36
C GLY A 150 -18.55 -1.01 -7.09
N HIS A 151 -17.95 -1.79 -7.99
CA HIS A 151 -18.61 -2.95 -8.58
C HIS A 151 -19.06 -3.95 -7.51
N TYR A 152 -20.20 -4.59 -7.78
CA TYR A 152 -20.69 -5.71 -6.97
C TYR A 152 -19.72 -6.89 -7.04
N LYS A 153 -19.77 -7.73 -6.00
CA LYS A 153 -18.98 -8.96 -5.94
C LYS A 153 -19.36 -9.88 -7.11
N ARG A 154 -18.38 -10.26 -7.95
CA ARG A 154 -18.59 -11.10 -9.14
C ARG A 154 -19.32 -12.42 -8.85
N TRP A 155 -18.87 -13.14 -7.82
CA TRP A 155 -19.35 -14.49 -7.46
C TRP A 155 -18.88 -14.88 -6.05
N TYR A 156 -19.46 -15.90 -5.40
CA TYR A 156 -19.16 -16.25 -4.00
C TYR A 156 -17.66 -16.36 -3.65
N ILE A 157 -16.82 -16.89 -4.56
CA ILE A 157 -15.38 -17.08 -4.39
C ILE A 157 -14.50 -15.96 -4.98
N ARG A 158 -15.04 -15.04 -5.79
CA ARG A 158 -14.25 -13.99 -6.49
C ARG A 158 -14.88 -12.62 -6.33
N ALA A 159 -14.07 -11.65 -5.89
CA ALA A 159 -14.52 -10.27 -5.69
C ALA A 159 -14.65 -9.49 -7.01
N LEU A 160 -13.56 -9.41 -7.78
CA LEU A 160 -13.49 -8.56 -8.96
C LEU A 160 -14.10 -9.22 -10.20
N GLN A 161 -14.97 -8.49 -10.89
CA GLN A 161 -15.25 -8.63 -12.31
C GLN A 161 -14.56 -7.44 -12.98
N GLU A 162 -13.52 -7.69 -13.78
CA GLU A 162 -12.75 -6.61 -14.37
C GLU A 162 -13.51 -5.97 -15.53
N GLU A 163 -13.72 -4.66 -15.43
CA GLU A 163 -14.17 -3.79 -16.49
C GLU A 163 -13.15 -2.65 -16.59
N PHE A 164 -12.60 -2.46 -17.79
CA PHE A 164 -11.47 -1.56 -18.00
C PHE A 164 -11.71 -0.65 -19.20
N ASP A 165 -11.71 0.66 -18.95
CA ASP A 165 -11.71 1.69 -20.00
C ASP A 165 -10.28 2.18 -20.25
N ALA A 166 -9.72 1.76 -21.38
CA ALA A 166 -8.38 2.15 -21.81
C ALA A 166 -8.21 3.66 -22.01
N ASN A 167 -9.28 4.41 -22.34
CA ASN A 167 -9.17 5.85 -22.59
C ASN A 167 -8.86 6.65 -21.33
N LEU A 168 -9.17 6.10 -20.15
CA LEU A 168 -8.96 6.75 -18.85
C LEU A 168 -7.64 6.35 -18.19
N TYR A 169 -6.92 5.38 -18.74
CA TYR A 169 -5.70 4.86 -18.12
C TYR A 169 -4.51 5.79 -18.37
N PRO A 170 -3.76 6.21 -17.34
CA PRO A 170 -2.62 7.10 -17.51
C PRO A 170 -1.40 6.33 -18.04
N TYR A 171 -1.36 6.00 -19.32
CA TYR A 171 -0.24 5.26 -19.91
C TYR A 171 1.12 5.94 -19.66
N GLY A 172 2.14 5.12 -19.38
CA GLY A 172 3.49 5.58 -19.07
C GLY A 172 3.68 6.06 -17.62
N TRP A 173 2.65 6.07 -16.76
CA TRP A 173 2.76 6.59 -15.39
C TRP A 173 3.86 5.97 -14.52
N SER A 174 4.24 4.72 -14.80
CA SER A 174 5.30 3.99 -14.11
C SER A 174 6.71 4.29 -14.64
N GLU A 175 6.84 5.14 -15.66
CA GLU A 175 8.11 5.58 -16.23
C GLU A 175 8.62 6.89 -15.60
N PRO A 176 9.95 7.12 -15.59
CA PRO A 176 10.55 8.39 -15.15
C PRO A 176 10.15 9.61 -15.99
N SER A 177 9.84 9.41 -17.28
CA SER A 177 9.43 10.46 -18.21
C SER A 177 8.04 11.04 -17.91
N PHE A 178 7.23 10.33 -17.13
CA PHE A 178 5.87 10.76 -16.81
C PHE A 178 5.83 11.90 -15.80
N VAL A 179 5.08 12.94 -16.14
CA VAL A 179 4.84 14.09 -15.27
C VAL A 179 3.47 13.95 -14.61
N PRO A 180 3.38 13.77 -13.28
CA PRO A 180 2.11 13.67 -12.57
C PRO A 180 1.29 14.95 -12.70
N GLY A 181 0.04 14.80 -13.15
CA GLY A 181 -0.95 15.89 -13.19
C GLY A 181 -1.55 16.22 -11.81
N PRO A 182 -2.51 17.16 -11.75
CA PRO A 182 -3.13 17.59 -10.48
C PRO A 182 -3.93 16.48 -9.77
N ASP A 183 -4.36 15.44 -10.49
CA ASP A 183 -5.09 14.29 -9.93
C ASP A 183 -4.18 13.28 -9.20
N TRP A 184 -2.87 13.55 -9.14
CA TRP A 184 -1.91 12.79 -8.34
C TRP A 184 -1.71 13.50 -7.01
N LEU A 185 -2.38 13.01 -5.97
CA LEU A 185 -2.40 13.63 -4.66
C LEU A 185 -1.34 13.00 -3.75
N PRO A 186 -0.78 13.72 -2.76
CA PRO A 186 -0.01 13.09 -1.70
C PRO A 186 -0.81 11.97 -1.04
N ALA A 187 -0.18 10.81 -0.82
CA ALA A 187 -0.82 9.68 -0.19
C ALA A 187 -1.18 10.01 1.28
N MET A 188 -2.34 9.54 1.71
CA MET A 188 -2.84 9.75 3.07
C MET A 188 -2.29 8.67 4.00
N ASP A 189 -1.67 9.10 5.10
CA ASP A 189 -1.24 8.21 6.18
C ASP A 189 -2.46 7.56 6.87
N LEU A 190 -2.46 6.25 6.97
CA LEU A 190 -3.40 5.48 7.78
C LEU A 190 -2.80 5.26 9.16
N VAL A 191 -3.38 5.89 10.18
CA VAL A 191 -2.87 5.79 11.56
C VAL A 191 -2.99 4.33 12.06
N GLY A 192 -1.85 3.69 12.30
CA GLY A 192 -1.71 2.30 12.77
C GLY A 192 -0.24 1.90 12.81
N SER A 193 0.06 0.72 13.37
CA SER A 193 1.42 0.18 13.33
C SER A 193 1.70 -0.50 11.97
N PRO A 194 2.89 -0.30 11.37
CA PRO A 194 3.29 -1.03 10.17
C PRO A 194 3.51 -2.52 10.44
N ASN A 195 3.81 -2.91 11.68
CA ASN A 195 3.99 -4.29 12.12
C ASN A 195 2.66 -5.01 12.43
N GLN A 196 1.53 -4.41 12.03
CA GLN A 196 0.21 -4.99 12.16
C GLN A 196 -0.54 -4.92 10.82
N PRO A 197 -1.53 -5.82 10.60
CA PRO A 197 -2.41 -5.78 9.43
C PRO A 197 -3.02 -4.39 9.18
N ALA A 198 -3.27 -4.04 7.92
CA ALA A 198 -4.01 -2.83 7.54
C ALA A 198 -5.38 -2.71 8.25
N LEU A 199 -5.99 -3.86 8.62
CA LEU A 199 -7.21 -3.93 9.42
C LEU A 199 -7.13 -3.19 10.77
N ASN A 200 -5.94 -3.11 11.38
CA ASN A 200 -5.73 -2.39 12.66
C ASN A 200 -5.57 -0.88 12.49
N THR A 201 -5.56 -0.37 11.25
CA THR A 201 -5.53 1.07 11.03
C THR A 201 -6.83 1.74 11.50
N ARG A 202 -6.75 3.04 11.81
CA ARG A 202 -7.90 3.87 12.16
C ARG A 202 -8.73 4.32 10.96
N PHE A 203 -8.41 3.84 9.74
CA PHE A 203 -9.25 4.09 8.58
C PHE A 203 -10.66 3.57 8.86
N THR A 204 -11.67 4.39 8.58
CA THR A 204 -13.06 4.01 8.83
C THR A 204 -13.52 3.08 7.73
N GLU A 205 -13.99 1.89 8.10
CA GLU A 205 -14.67 1.00 7.17
C GLU A 205 -16.09 0.71 7.65
N TYR A 206 -17.06 1.11 6.84
CA TYR A 206 -18.48 1.15 7.18
C TYR A 206 -18.99 -0.19 7.74
N THR A 207 -18.61 -1.30 7.10
CA THR A 207 -19.08 -2.64 7.49
C THR A 207 -18.59 -3.05 8.87
N TRP A 208 -17.37 -2.64 9.25
CA TRP A 208 -16.73 -3.02 10.51
C TRP A 208 -16.95 -2.01 11.63
N ASP A 209 -17.04 -0.73 11.29
CA ASP A 209 -17.09 0.39 12.23
C ASP A 209 -18.53 0.87 12.51
N LEU A 210 -19.55 0.14 12.04
CA LEU A 210 -20.97 0.38 12.28
C LEU A 210 -21.32 0.47 13.78
N ALA A 211 -20.54 -0.18 14.65
CA ALA A 211 -20.68 -0.14 16.11
C ALA A 211 -19.82 0.93 16.82
N ARG A 212 -18.96 1.69 16.11
CA ARG A 212 -18.07 2.71 16.70
C ARG A 212 -18.71 4.10 16.84
N ALA A 213 -20.01 4.22 16.65
CA ALA A 213 -20.75 5.46 16.82
C ALA A 213 -20.97 5.84 18.30
N VAL A 214 -19.89 6.02 19.06
CA VAL A 214 -19.88 6.91 20.24
C VAL A 214 -18.53 7.60 20.28
N ARG A 215 -18.40 8.73 19.57
CA ARG A 215 -17.39 9.72 19.96
C ARG A 215 -17.94 10.39 21.23
N PRO A 216 -17.23 10.38 22.37
CA PRO A 216 -17.58 11.30 23.43
C PRO A 216 -17.41 12.71 22.86
N THR A 217 -18.51 13.45 22.77
CA THR A 217 -18.47 14.90 22.55
C THR A 217 -17.51 15.51 23.58
N PRO A 218 -16.57 16.39 23.19
CA PRO A 218 -15.81 17.16 24.16
C PRO A 218 -16.83 17.87 25.04
N GLY A 219 -16.73 17.65 26.35
CA GLY A 219 -17.72 18.12 27.31
C GLY A 219 -18.01 19.60 27.09
N CYS A 220 -19.26 19.90 26.73
CA CYS A 220 -19.82 21.21 26.95
C CYS A 220 -19.80 21.39 28.47
N GLY A 221 -18.81 22.15 28.96
CA GLY A 221 -18.68 22.48 30.37
C GLY A 221 -20.02 23.02 30.87
N ARG A 222 -20.69 22.25 31.72
CA ARG A 222 -21.72 22.83 32.58
C ARG A 222 -20.98 23.70 33.58
N GLY A 223 -20.92 24.99 33.28
CA GLY A 223 -20.78 25.99 34.32
C GLY A 223 -21.93 25.79 35.29
N ALA A 224 -21.62 25.31 36.48
CA ALA A 224 -22.48 25.45 37.64
C ALA A 224 -21.85 26.53 38.51
N SER A 225 -22.35 27.74 38.31
CA SER A 225 -22.23 28.86 39.23
C SER A 225 -23.03 28.58 40.51
N ARG A 226 -22.47 29.05 41.62
CA ARG A 226 -22.99 29.16 43.01
C ARG A 226 -22.77 27.96 43.91
#